data_AF-A0AAU7CML1-F1
#
_entry.id   AF-A0AAU7CML1-F1
#
_cell.length_a   1.000
_cell.length_b   1.000
_cell.length_c   1.000
_cell.angle_alpha   90.00
_cell.angle_beta   90.00
_cell.angle_gamma   90.00
#
_symmetry.space_group_name_H-M   'P 1'
#
loop_
_entity.id
_entity.type
_entity.pdbx_description
1 polymer ?
#
loop_
_entity_poly.entity_id
_entity_poly.type
_entity_poly.pdbx_seq_one_letter_code
_entity_poly.pdbx_strand_id
1 'polypeptide(L)'
;MTHVLLRIRDAAIDRRALLGAGLLLLLGFGASAPADEPKVGEKLPRRGDEIVVCGQLFHTTAPVVLWTDPGGYDAYRVERRFGPIADVREKAKVQERNEVTIGFGVRKVPLTPEQNEQVRGGGWDLTSLQNVVDQFVIHYDVAGTSRRCFQVLHDSRGLSVQFMLDLDGTIYQTLDLKEGAWHATKANGRSIGIEIANMGAYPLGGTDTFNRWYRRDADGQVQIILPETELNAVRKRATDPTWVPRPSRPEPVVGTIHGQKLQQYDLTPEQYDSLTKLTATLCTVFPKIKCDYPRDEAGALLTKTLPNDKYDLFQGIVGHYHVQTNKTDPGPAFQWDKVIDGARALMTK
;
A
#
# COMPACT_ATOMS: atom_id res chain seq x y z
N MET A 1 73.95 -74.58 -6.50
CA MET A 1 72.95 -74.65 -7.58
C MET A 1 72.68 -73.22 -8.03
N THR A 2 73.60 -72.57 -8.76
CA THR A 2 74.07 -72.83 -10.14
C THR A 2 73.14 -72.17 -11.18
N HIS A 3 73.72 -71.20 -11.87
CA HIS A 3 73.15 -70.12 -12.70
C HIS A 3 72.24 -70.47 -13.89
N VAL A 4 71.32 -69.52 -14.17
CA VAL A 4 70.72 -69.11 -15.47
C VAL A 4 70.36 -67.60 -15.28
N LEU A 5 70.65 -66.59 -16.12
CA LEU A 5 71.50 -66.46 -17.33
C LEU A 5 72.07 -65.00 -17.44
N LEU A 6 72.54 -64.62 -18.64
CA LEU A 6 72.95 -63.32 -19.21
C LEU A 6 71.76 -62.35 -19.49
N ARG A 7 71.89 -61.04 -19.84
CA ARG A 7 72.92 -59.97 -19.75
C ARG A 7 72.28 -58.63 -20.22
N ILE A 8 72.85 -57.50 -19.77
CA ILE A 8 72.95 -56.17 -20.45
C ILE A 8 71.68 -55.30 -20.60
N ARG A 9 71.91 -53.98 -20.55
CA ARG A 9 70.98 -52.84 -20.64
C ARG A 9 70.61 -52.52 -22.10
N ASP A 10 69.48 -51.85 -22.34
CA ASP A 10 69.49 -50.45 -22.82
C ASP A 10 68.08 -49.84 -23.04
N ALA A 11 68.08 -48.51 -23.12
CA ALA A 11 67.15 -47.63 -23.83
C ALA A 11 65.81 -47.14 -23.22
N ALA A 12 65.62 -45.83 -23.45
CA ALA A 12 64.38 -45.10 -23.75
C ALA A 12 63.47 -44.58 -22.62
N ILE A 13 63.32 -43.25 -22.67
CA ILE A 13 62.34 -42.38 -22.01
C ILE A 13 60.97 -42.52 -22.70
N ASP A 14 59.85 -42.60 -21.95
CA ASP A 14 58.76 -41.61 -22.09
C ASP A 14 57.77 -41.58 -20.90
N ARG A 15 57.02 -40.48 -20.84
CA ARG A 15 56.15 -39.99 -19.78
C ARG A 15 54.88 -40.82 -19.59
N ARG A 16 54.47 -41.03 -18.33
CA ARG A 16 53.06 -40.93 -17.92
C ARG A 16 52.93 -40.53 -16.45
N ALA A 17 52.00 -39.60 -16.21
CA ALA A 17 51.82 -38.87 -14.96
C ALA A 17 51.30 -39.72 -13.79
N LEU A 18 51.65 -39.30 -12.56
CA LEU A 18 50.73 -39.25 -11.41
C LEU A 18 51.36 -38.41 -10.27
N LEU A 19 51.05 -37.12 -10.25
CA LEU A 19 51.29 -36.22 -9.11
C LEU A 19 49.94 -36.04 -8.39
N GLY A 20 49.77 -36.69 -7.24
CA GLY A 20 48.62 -36.47 -6.38
C GLY A 20 48.74 -35.12 -5.66
N ALA A 21 47.92 -34.14 -6.05
CA ALA A 21 47.97 -32.80 -5.48
C ALA A 21 47.43 -32.76 -4.04
N GLY A 22 48.11 -32.02 -3.16
CA GLY A 22 47.62 -31.72 -1.82
C GLY A 22 46.43 -30.76 -1.87
N LEU A 23 45.38 -31.09 -1.10
CA LEU A 23 44.16 -30.28 -1.01
C LEU A 23 44.38 -29.07 -0.10
N LEU A 24 44.64 -27.89 -0.67
CA LEU A 24 44.60 -26.64 0.08
C LEU A 24 43.16 -26.24 0.39
N LEU A 25 42.80 -26.22 1.67
CA LEU A 25 41.57 -25.60 2.17
C LEU A 25 41.71 -24.07 2.12
N LEU A 26 41.30 -23.48 1.00
CA LEU A 26 41.11 -22.03 0.90
C LEU A 26 39.82 -21.63 1.63
N LEU A 27 39.98 -21.18 2.88
CA LEU A 27 38.95 -20.43 3.60
C LEU A 27 38.73 -19.10 2.88
N GLY A 28 37.75 -19.08 1.98
CA GLY A 28 37.31 -17.89 1.27
C GLY A 28 36.64 -16.88 2.20
N PHE A 29 37.44 -16.05 2.88
CA PHE A 29 36.96 -14.78 3.39
C PHE A 29 36.51 -13.94 2.19
N GLY A 30 35.19 -13.89 1.96
CA GLY A 30 34.59 -13.03 0.96
C GLY A 30 34.81 -11.57 1.34
N ALA A 31 35.94 -11.01 0.92
CA ALA A 31 36.16 -9.58 0.98
C ALA A 31 35.09 -8.92 0.10
N SER A 32 34.10 -8.31 0.73
CA SER A 32 33.17 -7.40 0.06
C SER A 32 34.02 -6.29 -0.55
N ALA A 33 34.12 -6.28 -1.89
CA ALA A 33 34.70 -5.14 -2.59
C ALA A 33 33.96 -3.87 -2.12
N PRO A 34 34.68 -2.76 -1.83
CA PRO A 34 34.00 -1.52 -1.50
C PRO A 34 33.07 -1.17 -2.67
N ALA A 35 31.82 -0.82 -2.36
CA ALA A 35 30.92 -0.31 -3.37
C ALA A 35 31.54 0.97 -3.97
N ASP A 36 31.50 1.10 -5.30
CA ASP A 36 31.98 2.30 -5.99
C ASP A 36 31.36 3.57 -5.37
N GLU A 37 32.16 4.61 -5.17
CA GLU A 37 31.64 5.89 -4.68
C GLU A 37 30.63 6.48 -5.68
N PRO A 38 29.48 6.99 -5.21
CA PRO A 38 28.41 7.49 -6.08
C PRO A 38 28.87 8.73 -6.85
N LYS A 39 28.59 8.75 -8.15
CA LYS A 39 29.07 9.79 -9.07
C LYS A 39 28.06 10.93 -9.19
N VAL A 40 28.53 12.15 -9.45
CA VAL A 40 27.65 13.31 -9.70
C VAL A 40 26.77 13.04 -10.92
N GLY A 41 25.45 13.12 -10.75
CA GLY A 41 24.46 12.79 -11.78
C GLY A 41 24.13 11.29 -11.89
N GLU A 42 24.70 10.43 -11.05
CA GLU A 42 24.31 9.03 -10.96
C GLU A 42 22.87 8.89 -10.44
N LYS A 43 22.08 8.06 -11.11
CA LYS A 43 20.70 7.82 -10.74
C LYS A 43 20.62 6.80 -9.62
N LEU A 44 20.15 7.21 -8.44
CA LEU A 44 19.76 6.28 -7.38
C LEU A 44 18.55 5.43 -7.86
N PRO A 45 18.67 4.09 -7.96
CA PRO A 45 17.56 3.25 -8.38
C PRO A 45 16.55 3.04 -7.23
N ARG A 46 15.28 2.91 -7.60
CA ARG A 46 14.17 2.53 -6.72
C ARG A 46 14.01 1.01 -6.73
N ARG A 47 13.67 0.40 -5.59
CA ARG A 47 13.25 -1.01 -5.53
C ARG A 47 11.78 -1.18 -5.94
N GLY A 48 10.96 -0.15 -5.78
CA GLY A 48 9.53 -0.19 -6.09
C GLY A 48 8.71 -0.89 -5.01
N ASP A 49 9.17 -0.79 -3.76
CA ASP A 49 8.52 -1.28 -2.54
C ASP A 49 8.56 -0.28 -1.36
N GLU A 50 9.09 0.92 -1.56
CA GLU A 50 9.31 1.92 -0.52
C GLU A 50 8.31 3.09 -0.59
N ILE A 51 7.81 3.55 0.55
CA ILE A 51 6.98 4.76 0.69
C ILE A 51 7.81 5.98 1.08
N VAL A 52 7.31 7.19 0.79
CA VAL A 52 7.93 8.47 1.17
C VAL A 52 7.29 9.03 2.44
N VAL A 53 8.11 9.40 3.43
CA VAL A 53 7.69 10.07 4.67
C VAL A 53 8.64 11.22 4.96
N CYS A 54 8.15 12.47 4.90
CA CYS A 54 8.95 13.68 5.07
C CYS A 54 10.18 13.69 4.14
N GLY A 55 9.99 13.31 2.87
CA GLY A 55 11.05 13.14 1.87
C GLY A 55 11.97 11.91 2.04
N GLN A 56 11.84 11.13 3.11
CA GLN A 56 12.66 9.94 3.39
C GLN A 56 11.97 8.66 2.90
N LEU A 57 12.74 7.63 2.51
CA LEU A 57 12.22 6.39 1.94
C LEU A 57 12.21 5.24 2.94
N PHE A 58 11.08 4.53 3.06
CA PHE A 58 10.88 3.40 3.97
C PHE A 58 10.35 2.18 3.23
N HIS A 59 11.07 1.04 3.28
CA HIS A 59 10.62 -0.21 2.67
C HIS A 59 9.32 -0.74 3.31
N THR A 60 8.34 -1.10 2.49
CA THR A 60 7.12 -1.81 2.90
C THR A 60 7.18 -3.32 2.61
N THR A 61 8.04 -3.77 1.69
CA THR A 61 8.03 -5.12 1.08
C THR A 61 6.77 -5.48 0.27
N ALA A 62 5.89 -4.50 0.04
CA ALA A 62 4.73 -4.58 -0.85
C ALA A 62 5.03 -3.80 -2.15
N PRO A 63 4.37 -4.10 -3.29
CA PRO A 63 4.54 -3.34 -4.52
C PRO A 63 4.06 -1.88 -4.36
N VAL A 64 4.97 -0.91 -4.42
CA VAL A 64 4.67 0.54 -4.34
C VAL A 64 4.96 1.26 -5.66
N VAL A 65 4.11 2.23 -6.01
CA VAL A 65 4.33 3.23 -7.05
C VAL A 65 4.13 4.63 -6.42
N LEU A 66 5.15 5.47 -6.44
CA LEU A 66 5.08 6.85 -5.95
C LEU A 66 4.46 7.77 -6.99
N TRP A 67 3.96 8.94 -6.57
CA TRP A 67 3.51 10.00 -7.46
C TRP A 67 4.59 10.51 -8.43
N THR A 68 5.87 10.36 -8.06
CA THR A 68 7.04 10.68 -8.89
C THR A 68 7.43 9.59 -9.88
N ASP A 69 6.92 8.36 -9.71
CA ASP A 69 7.26 7.22 -10.57
C ASP A 69 6.45 7.26 -11.88
N PRO A 70 6.98 6.74 -13.01
CA PRO A 70 6.21 6.59 -14.24
C PRO A 70 4.91 5.79 -14.00
N GLY A 71 3.77 6.39 -14.37
CA GLY A 71 2.43 5.82 -14.13
C GLY A 71 1.83 6.12 -12.75
N GLY A 72 2.61 6.67 -11.81
CA GLY A 72 2.13 7.14 -10.50
C GLY A 72 1.09 8.26 -10.58
N TYR A 73 0.29 8.41 -9.53
CA TYR A 73 -0.79 9.40 -9.44
C TYR A 73 -0.34 10.60 -8.59
N ASP A 74 -0.32 11.80 -9.18
CA ASP A 74 0.28 13.01 -8.60
C ASP A 74 -0.78 13.99 -8.09
N ALA A 75 -1.09 13.91 -6.80
CA ALA A 75 -2.06 14.79 -6.13
C ALA A 75 -1.49 16.18 -5.80
N TYR A 76 -0.20 16.45 -6.06
CA TYR A 76 0.34 17.82 -6.02
C TYR A 76 -0.07 18.65 -7.25
N ARG A 77 -0.60 18.03 -8.32
CA ARG A 77 -1.09 18.74 -9.51
C ARG A 77 -2.40 19.47 -9.22
N VAL A 78 -2.51 20.71 -9.70
CA VAL A 78 -3.76 21.48 -9.67
C VAL A 78 -4.64 21.25 -10.91
N GLU A 79 -4.13 20.50 -11.88
CA GLU A 79 -4.73 20.18 -13.16
C GLU A 79 -5.42 18.81 -13.11
N ARG A 80 -6.46 18.61 -13.93
CA ARG A 80 -7.11 17.29 -14.10
C ARG A 80 -6.16 16.35 -14.84
N ARG A 81 -6.05 15.09 -14.39
CA ARG A 81 -5.20 14.06 -15.00
C ARG A 81 -5.85 13.39 -16.22
N PHE A 82 -7.17 13.23 -16.22
CA PHE A 82 -7.92 12.45 -17.21
C PHE A 82 -8.93 13.30 -18.00
N GLY A 83 -8.92 14.63 -17.83
CA GLY A 83 -9.73 15.56 -18.62
C GLY A 83 -9.11 15.89 -19.99
N PRO A 84 -9.89 16.46 -20.93
CA PRO A 84 -9.36 17.02 -22.18
C PRO A 84 -8.29 18.08 -21.93
N ILE A 85 -7.30 18.21 -22.82
CA ILE A 85 -6.20 19.18 -22.70
C ILE A 85 -6.71 20.64 -22.62
N ALA A 86 -7.84 20.95 -23.26
CA ALA A 86 -8.47 22.27 -23.16
C ALA A 86 -9.04 22.56 -21.74
N ASP A 87 -9.52 21.53 -21.05
CA ASP A 87 -10.13 21.62 -19.72
C ASP A 87 -9.12 21.52 -18.57
N VAL A 88 -7.83 21.36 -18.88
CA VAL A 88 -6.72 21.36 -17.90
C VAL A 88 -6.72 22.64 -17.05
N ARG A 89 -7.16 23.77 -17.63
CA ARG A 89 -7.35 25.05 -16.93
C ARG A 89 -8.73 25.22 -16.30
N GLU A 90 -9.70 24.38 -16.66
CA GLU A 90 -10.93 24.24 -15.88
C GLU A 90 -10.62 23.44 -14.60
N LYS A 91 -9.98 24.13 -13.64
CA LYS A 91 -9.93 23.78 -12.21
C LYS A 91 -11.23 23.06 -11.85
N ALA A 92 -11.16 21.89 -11.21
CA ALA A 92 -12.32 21.07 -10.91
C ALA A 92 -13.43 21.96 -10.31
N LYS A 93 -14.49 22.21 -11.10
CA LYS A 93 -15.58 23.13 -10.74
C LYS A 93 -16.47 22.44 -9.71
N VAL A 94 -15.98 22.36 -8.48
CA VAL A 94 -16.82 22.08 -7.32
C VAL A 94 -17.73 23.28 -7.18
N GLN A 95 -19.03 23.06 -7.38
CA GLN A 95 -20.05 24.10 -7.18
C GLN A 95 -19.83 24.73 -5.80
N GLU A 96 -19.96 26.06 -5.73
CA GLU A 96 -19.75 26.94 -4.56
C GLU A 96 -18.32 27.45 -4.24
N ARG A 97 -17.23 26.99 -4.90
CA ARG A 97 -15.88 27.57 -4.65
C ARG A 97 -15.16 28.04 -5.92
N ASN A 98 -15.02 29.36 -6.07
CA ASN A 98 -14.26 30.01 -7.15
C ASN A 98 -12.72 29.95 -6.97
N GLU A 99 -12.22 29.03 -6.15
CA GLU A 99 -10.81 28.90 -5.78
C GLU A 99 -10.21 27.60 -6.33
N VAL A 100 -8.89 27.50 -6.39
CA VAL A 100 -8.24 26.20 -6.65
C VAL A 100 -8.43 25.33 -5.41
N THR A 101 -9.36 24.36 -5.46
CA THR A 101 -9.41 23.32 -4.42
C THR A 101 -8.22 22.37 -4.56
N ILE A 102 -7.11 22.76 -3.93
CA ILE A 102 -5.94 21.89 -3.69
C ILE A 102 -6.40 20.83 -2.69
N GLY A 103 -6.50 19.56 -3.11
CA GLY A 103 -7.13 18.49 -2.31
C GLY A 103 -6.38 18.07 -1.03
N PHE A 104 -5.38 18.82 -0.58
CA PHE A 104 -4.52 18.55 0.57
C PHE A 104 -4.04 19.88 1.18
N GLY A 105 -3.31 19.80 2.30
CA GLY A 105 -2.51 20.91 2.81
C GLY A 105 -1.77 20.55 4.08
N VAL A 106 -1.22 21.56 4.76
CA VAL A 106 -0.58 21.37 6.08
C VAL A 106 -1.55 20.71 7.05
N ARG A 107 -1.09 19.62 7.71
CA ARG A 107 -1.85 18.88 8.71
C ARG A 107 -2.33 19.80 9.84
N LYS A 108 -3.66 19.87 10.03
CA LYS A 108 -4.30 20.67 11.08
C LYS A 108 -4.42 19.85 12.35
N VAL A 109 -3.48 20.03 13.27
CA VAL A 109 -3.41 19.38 14.58
C VAL A 109 -3.08 20.43 15.65
N PRO A 110 -3.42 20.20 16.94
CA PRO A 110 -3.04 21.12 18.01
C PRO A 110 -1.52 21.21 18.16
N LEU A 111 -0.96 22.41 18.01
CA LEU A 111 0.47 22.72 18.07
C LEU A 111 0.71 24.01 18.88
N THR A 112 1.88 24.14 19.50
CA THR A 112 2.32 25.42 20.09
C THR A 112 2.61 26.46 18.99
N PRO A 113 2.64 27.78 19.29
CA PRO A 113 2.98 28.80 18.29
C PRO A 113 4.34 28.55 17.61
N GLU A 114 5.33 28.07 18.35
CA GLU A 114 6.69 27.78 17.85
C GLU A 114 6.67 26.60 16.88
N GLN A 115 5.92 25.54 17.20
CA GLN A 115 5.72 24.40 16.31
C GLN A 115 4.96 24.78 15.04
N ASN A 116 3.98 25.69 15.14
CA ASN A 116 3.27 26.20 13.97
C ASN A 116 4.21 26.97 13.02
N GLU A 117 5.09 27.84 13.53
CA GLU A 117 6.06 28.55 12.69
C GLU A 117 7.12 27.61 12.09
N GLN A 118 7.58 26.59 12.84
CA GLN A 118 8.45 25.54 12.30
C GLN A 118 7.81 24.80 11.12
N VAL A 119 6.59 24.29 11.30
CA VAL A 119 5.85 23.56 10.26
C VAL A 119 5.49 24.47 9.07
N ARG A 120 5.18 25.75 9.32
CA ARG A 120 4.87 26.74 8.28
C ARG A 120 6.09 27.09 7.42
N GLY A 121 7.27 27.19 8.02
CA GLY A 121 8.50 27.57 7.32
C GLY A 121 9.27 26.40 6.70
N GLY A 122 9.34 25.27 7.39
CA GLY A 122 10.14 24.09 6.99
C GLY A 122 9.35 22.85 6.58
N GLY A 123 8.03 22.85 6.79
CA GLY A 123 7.21 21.64 6.71
C GLY A 123 7.40 20.72 7.93
N TRP A 124 6.81 19.53 7.89
CA TRP A 124 7.03 18.51 8.92
C TRP A 124 8.34 17.76 8.68
N ASP A 125 9.18 17.68 9.71
CA ASP A 125 10.19 16.63 9.82
C ASP A 125 9.56 15.33 10.34
N LEU A 126 10.29 14.22 10.24
CA LEU A 126 9.79 12.90 10.66
C LEU A 126 9.42 12.86 12.14
N THR A 127 10.21 13.48 13.03
CA THR A 127 10.02 13.43 14.48
C THR A 127 8.79 14.23 14.91
N SER A 128 8.59 15.44 14.37
CA SER A 128 7.38 16.20 14.65
C SER A 128 6.14 15.50 14.08
N LEU A 129 6.23 14.90 12.89
CA LEU A 129 5.12 14.16 12.28
C LEU A 129 4.72 12.91 13.09
N GLN A 130 5.71 12.13 13.55
CA GLN A 130 5.53 10.97 14.43
C GLN A 130 4.82 11.30 15.75
N ASN A 131 4.92 12.56 16.20
CA ASN A 131 4.26 13.03 17.41
C ASN A 131 2.80 13.45 17.22
N VAL A 132 2.29 13.59 15.99
CA VAL A 132 0.92 14.06 15.72
C VAL A 132 0.08 13.13 14.87
N VAL A 133 0.70 12.27 14.06
CA VAL A 133 -0.01 11.27 13.27
C VAL A 133 -0.21 10.01 14.11
N ASP A 134 -1.47 9.71 14.43
CA ASP A 134 -1.83 8.63 15.35
C ASP A 134 -3.03 7.77 14.89
N GLN A 135 -3.58 8.04 13.70
CA GLN A 135 -4.64 7.23 13.09
C GLN A 135 -4.30 6.79 11.66
N PHE A 136 -4.73 5.57 11.28
CA PHE A 136 -4.76 5.10 9.89
C PHE A 136 -6.20 4.80 9.51
N VAL A 137 -6.77 5.55 8.55
CA VAL A 137 -8.17 5.43 8.15
C VAL A 137 -8.29 4.54 6.91
N ILE A 138 -9.10 3.50 7.02
CA ILE A 138 -9.38 2.55 5.94
C ILE A 138 -10.70 2.91 5.25
N HIS A 139 -10.63 3.07 3.94
CA HIS A 139 -11.75 3.36 3.05
C HIS A 139 -11.90 2.26 1.97
N TYR A 140 -13.07 2.21 1.33
CA TYR A 140 -13.22 1.61 -0.01
C TYR A 140 -13.61 2.69 -1.01
N ASP A 141 -13.16 2.54 -2.25
CA ASP A 141 -13.26 3.60 -3.25
C ASP A 141 -14.62 3.73 -3.95
N VAL A 142 -15.45 2.67 -3.95
CA VAL A 142 -16.68 2.56 -4.77
C VAL A 142 -16.40 2.78 -6.28
N ALA A 143 -15.16 2.53 -6.70
CA ALA A 143 -14.64 2.80 -8.04
C ALA A 143 -13.96 1.59 -8.67
N GLY A 144 -13.48 0.63 -7.86
CA GLY A 144 -13.00 -0.68 -8.29
C GLY A 144 -11.59 -0.71 -8.89
N THR A 145 -10.93 0.45 -9.07
CA THR A 145 -9.52 0.59 -9.47
C THR A 145 -8.94 1.89 -8.90
N SER A 146 -7.64 1.91 -8.61
CA SER A 146 -6.94 3.13 -8.15
C SER A 146 -6.98 4.23 -9.22
N ARG A 147 -7.03 3.84 -10.51
CA ARG A 147 -7.19 4.77 -11.63
C ARG A 147 -8.50 5.56 -11.52
N ARG A 148 -9.62 4.86 -11.35
CA ARG A 148 -10.95 5.47 -11.27
C ARG A 148 -11.14 6.19 -9.94
N CYS A 149 -10.61 5.64 -8.85
CA CYS A 149 -10.52 6.32 -7.55
C CYS A 149 -9.85 7.70 -7.68
N PHE A 150 -8.64 7.76 -8.27
CA PHE A 150 -7.93 9.03 -8.46
C PHE A 150 -8.72 10.01 -9.32
N GLN A 151 -9.35 9.56 -10.41
CA GLN A 151 -10.19 10.42 -11.25
C GLN A 151 -11.39 11.01 -10.48
N VAL A 152 -12.00 10.23 -9.59
CA VAL A 152 -13.13 10.70 -8.78
C VAL A 152 -12.67 11.68 -7.70
N LEU A 153 -11.59 11.38 -6.98
CA LEU A 153 -11.08 12.26 -5.92
C LEU A 153 -10.50 13.55 -6.50
N HIS A 154 -9.53 13.43 -7.41
CA HIS A 154 -8.73 14.53 -7.94
C HIS A 154 -9.51 15.35 -8.96
N ASP A 155 -9.80 14.78 -10.14
CA ASP A 155 -10.38 15.53 -11.27
C ASP A 155 -11.82 16.00 -11.00
N SER A 156 -12.58 15.25 -10.20
CA SER A 156 -14.03 15.42 -10.07
C SER A 156 -14.48 16.06 -8.75
N ARG A 157 -13.73 15.90 -7.65
CA ARG A 157 -14.17 16.31 -6.31
C ARG A 157 -13.21 17.26 -5.57
N GLY A 158 -11.98 17.45 -6.04
CA GLY A 158 -10.98 18.24 -5.32
C GLY A 158 -10.61 17.66 -3.96
N LEU A 159 -10.57 16.32 -3.86
CA LEU A 159 -10.17 15.55 -2.67
C LEU A 159 -8.88 14.79 -2.96
N SER A 160 -8.25 14.24 -1.92
CA SER A 160 -7.08 13.36 -2.04
C SER A 160 -7.03 12.33 -0.91
N VAL A 161 -6.15 11.35 -1.08
CA VAL A 161 -5.81 10.32 -0.08
C VAL A 161 -4.32 10.00 -0.20
N GLN A 162 -3.61 9.75 0.90
CA GLN A 162 -2.17 9.45 0.82
C GLN A 162 -1.91 8.16 0.03
N PHE A 163 -2.72 7.11 0.24
CA PHE A 163 -2.59 5.83 -0.45
C PHE A 163 -3.86 5.41 -1.20
N MET A 164 -3.68 4.73 -2.34
CA MET A 164 -4.71 3.90 -2.98
C MET A 164 -4.17 2.48 -3.14
N LEU A 165 -5.04 1.47 -3.07
CA LEU A 165 -4.65 0.05 -3.14
C LEU A 165 -5.47 -0.69 -4.21
N ASP A 166 -4.82 -1.04 -5.31
CA ASP A 166 -5.47 -1.70 -6.45
C ASP A 166 -5.71 -3.20 -6.23
N LEU A 167 -6.52 -3.80 -7.10
CA LEU A 167 -6.95 -5.21 -6.99
C LEU A 167 -5.77 -6.21 -7.02
N ASP A 168 -4.66 -5.82 -7.62
CA ASP A 168 -3.45 -6.66 -7.73
C ASP A 168 -2.45 -6.48 -6.58
N GLY A 169 -2.83 -5.71 -5.55
CA GLY A 169 -2.01 -5.39 -4.39
C GLY A 169 -1.11 -4.19 -4.59
N THR A 170 -1.05 -3.55 -5.77
CA THR A 170 -0.22 -2.35 -5.98
C THR A 170 -0.71 -1.18 -5.12
N ILE A 171 0.19 -0.66 -4.28
CA ILE A 171 -0.01 0.55 -3.49
C ILE A 171 0.45 1.75 -4.34
N TYR A 172 -0.45 2.69 -4.57
CA TYR A 172 -0.13 3.99 -5.14
C TYR A 172 -0.06 5.03 -4.02
N GLN A 173 1.11 5.63 -3.80
CA GLN A 173 1.24 6.77 -2.91
C GLN A 173 1.09 8.07 -3.71
N THR A 174 0.09 8.90 -3.37
CA THR A 174 -0.21 10.13 -4.14
C THR A 174 0.35 11.41 -3.55
N LEU A 175 0.71 11.39 -2.26
CA LEU A 175 1.26 12.49 -1.48
C LEU A 175 2.32 11.97 -0.50
N ASP A 176 3.28 12.82 -0.14
CA ASP A 176 4.13 12.60 1.05
C ASP A 176 3.24 12.56 2.31
N LEU A 177 3.55 11.68 3.26
CA LEU A 177 2.76 11.55 4.50
C LEU A 177 2.81 12.80 5.39
N LYS A 178 3.73 13.73 5.15
CA LYS A 178 3.69 15.08 5.76
C LYS A 178 2.42 15.87 5.41
N GLU A 179 1.77 15.56 4.28
CA GLU A 179 0.56 16.26 3.84
C GLU A 179 -0.70 15.72 4.53
N GLY A 180 -1.60 16.63 4.91
CA GLY A 180 -2.95 16.32 5.33
C GLY A 180 -3.88 16.21 4.12
N ALA A 181 -4.08 14.99 3.63
CA ALA A 181 -5.04 14.68 2.58
C ALA A 181 -6.49 14.93 3.04
N TRP A 182 -7.42 15.17 2.11
CA TRP A 182 -8.82 15.46 2.40
C TRP A 182 -9.71 14.23 2.22
N HIS A 183 -9.59 13.25 3.14
CA HIS A 183 -10.26 11.94 3.04
C HIS A 183 -11.32 11.68 4.13
N ALA A 184 -11.08 12.10 5.38
CA ALA A 184 -11.82 11.65 6.57
C ALA A 184 -12.22 12.78 7.55
N THR A 185 -12.53 13.97 7.03
CA THR A 185 -13.03 15.15 7.78
C THR A 185 -12.21 15.48 9.05
N LYS A 186 -12.73 15.18 10.26
CA LYS A 186 -12.06 15.47 11.54
C LYS A 186 -10.76 14.68 11.74
N ALA A 187 -10.54 13.59 10.99
CA ALA A 187 -9.30 12.83 11.05
C ALA A 187 -8.16 13.43 10.21
N ASN A 188 -8.45 14.17 9.13
CA ASN A 188 -7.48 14.62 8.09
C ASN A 188 -6.11 15.11 8.62
N GLY A 189 -6.09 15.84 9.73
CA GLY A 189 -4.85 16.35 10.34
C GLY A 189 -4.01 15.25 11.02
N ARG A 190 -4.65 14.38 11.80
CA ARG A 190 -4.02 13.34 12.63
C ARG A 190 -3.89 11.97 11.94
N SER A 191 -4.46 11.81 10.76
CA SER A 191 -4.51 10.52 10.06
C SER A 191 -3.75 10.42 8.75
N ILE A 192 -3.37 9.20 8.41
CA ILE A 192 -3.11 8.76 7.04
C ILE A 192 -4.37 8.04 6.54
N GLY A 193 -4.73 8.20 5.27
CA GLY A 193 -5.84 7.47 4.63
C GLY A 193 -5.36 6.47 3.59
N ILE A 194 -6.15 5.40 3.39
CA ILE A 194 -6.07 4.53 2.22
C ILE A 194 -7.44 4.28 1.59
N GLU A 195 -7.53 4.44 0.27
CA GLU A 195 -8.70 4.04 -0.53
C GLU A 195 -8.42 2.68 -1.20
N ILE A 196 -9.21 1.67 -0.86
CA ILE A 196 -9.05 0.30 -1.39
C ILE A 196 -10.01 0.08 -2.56
N ALA A 197 -9.49 -0.43 -3.68
CA ALA A 197 -10.27 -0.79 -4.86
C ALA A 197 -11.33 -1.86 -4.52
N ASN A 198 -12.59 -1.44 -4.31
CA ASN A 198 -13.70 -2.32 -3.96
C ASN A 198 -15.03 -1.57 -4.20
N MET A 199 -16.02 -2.25 -4.76
CA MET A 199 -17.31 -1.61 -5.09
C MET A 199 -18.18 -1.23 -3.88
N GLY A 200 -17.72 -1.53 -2.66
CA GLY A 200 -18.33 -1.10 -1.42
C GLY A 200 -19.50 -1.97 -0.95
N ALA A 201 -20.09 -1.54 0.16
CA ALA A 201 -21.18 -2.23 0.83
C ALA A 201 -22.54 -1.62 0.47
N TYR A 202 -23.54 -2.45 0.20
CA TYR A 202 -24.90 -2.04 -0.18
C TYR A 202 -25.97 -2.69 0.72
N PRO A 203 -27.18 -2.11 0.83
CA PRO A 203 -28.30 -2.78 1.47
C PRO A 203 -28.59 -4.15 0.86
N LEU A 204 -29.16 -5.06 1.65
CA LEU A 204 -29.66 -6.34 1.14
C LEU A 204 -30.68 -6.11 0.02
N GLY A 205 -30.58 -6.89 -1.06
CA GLY A 205 -31.42 -6.78 -2.25
C GLY A 205 -30.96 -5.72 -3.27
N GLY A 206 -30.03 -4.82 -2.91
CA GLY A 206 -29.38 -3.94 -3.88
C GLY A 206 -28.18 -4.62 -4.53
N THR A 207 -28.33 -5.12 -5.76
CA THR A 207 -27.32 -5.99 -6.42
C THR A 207 -26.87 -5.56 -7.82
N ASP A 208 -27.42 -4.51 -8.43
CA ASP A 208 -27.09 -4.14 -9.82
C ASP A 208 -25.62 -3.72 -10.02
N THR A 209 -24.99 -3.12 -9.00
CA THR A 209 -23.54 -2.91 -9.01
C THR A 209 -22.78 -4.24 -8.96
N PHE A 210 -23.24 -5.20 -8.16
CA PHE A 210 -22.60 -6.51 -8.08
C PHE A 210 -22.67 -7.27 -9.39
N ASN A 211 -23.82 -7.26 -10.07
CA ASN A 211 -24.01 -7.92 -11.37
C ASN A 211 -23.12 -7.36 -12.49
N ARG A 212 -22.65 -6.10 -12.35
CA ARG A 212 -21.70 -5.47 -13.30
C ARG A 212 -20.24 -5.82 -13.02
N TRP A 213 -19.88 -6.02 -11.75
CA TRP A 213 -18.50 -6.12 -11.29
C TRP A 213 -18.08 -7.52 -10.83
N TYR A 214 -19.01 -8.45 -10.63
CA TYR A 214 -18.73 -9.80 -10.13
C TYR A 214 -19.47 -10.83 -10.97
N ARG A 215 -18.76 -11.89 -11.37
CA ARG A 215 -19.32 -12.99 -12.17
C ARG A 215 -18.67 -14.31 -11.77
N ARG A 216 -19.41 -15.42 -11.83
CA ARG A 216 -18.83 -16.76 -11.74
C ARG A 216 -18.25 -17.19 -13.09
N ASP A 217 -17.08 -17.81 -13.06
CA ASP A 217 -16.52 -18.49 -14.22
C ASP A 217 -17.07 -19.92 -14.39
N ALA A 218 -16.50 -20.66 -15.36
CA ALA A 218 -16.89 -22.03 -15.65
C ALA A 218 -16.68 -23.00 -14.47
N ASP A 219 -15.74 -22.68 -13.56
CA ASP A 219 -15.44 -23.46 -12.35
C ASP A 219 -16.29 -23.01 -11.14
N GLY A 220 -17.27 -22.13 -11.36
CA GLY A 220 -18.17 -21.58 -10.34
C GLY A 220 -17.53 -20.53 -9.42
N GLN A 221 -16.27 -20.18 -9.66
CA GLN A 221 -15.51 -19.26 -8.81
C GLN A 221 -15.82 -17.81 -9.18
N VAL A 222 -16.03 -16.95 -8.18
CA VAL A 222 -16.28 -15.53 -8.43
C VAL A 222 -14.99 -14.83 -8.89
N GLN A 223 -15.14 -14.00 -9.91
CA GLN A 223 -14.14 -13.11 -10.49
C GLN A 223 -14.63 -11.66 -10.39
N ILE A 224 -13.69 -10.72 -10.21
CA ILE A 224 -13.97 -9.30 -10.37
C ILE A 224 -13.79 -8.95 -11.85
N ILE A 225 -14.87 -8.47 -12.47
CA ILE A 225 -14.90 -8.04 -13.86
C ILE A 225 -14.48 -6.58 -13.92
N LEU A 226 -13.29 -6.34 -14.49
CA LEU A 226 -12.84 -4.99 -14.86
C LEU A 226 -13.57 -4.56 -16.15
N PRO A 227 -14.22 -3.39 -16.18
CA PRO A 227 -14.64 -2.76 -17.44
C PRO A 227 -13.43 -2.60 -18.36
N GLU A 228 -13.61 -2.77 -19.68
CA GLU A 228 -12.51 -2.72 -20.67
C GLU A 228 -11.69 -1.42 -20.61
N THR A 229 -12.34 -0.31 -20.22
CA THR A 229 -11.73 1.02 -20.05
C THR A 229 -10.92 1.19 -18.76
N GLU A 230 -10.96 0.22 -17.84
CA GLU A 230 -10.35 0.27 -16.50
C GLU A 230 -9.33 -0.87 -16.28
N LEU A 231 -8.81 -1.49 -17.35
CA LEU A 231 -7.81 -2.57 -17.32
C LEU A 231 -6.40 -2.09 -16.89
N ASN A 232 -6.30 -1.46 -15.72
CA ASN A 232 -5.07 -0.88 -15.17
C ASN A 232 -4.49 -1.62 -13.96
N ALA A 233 -4.87 -2.89 -13.74
CA ALA A 233 -4.09 -3.83 -12.91
C ALA A 233 -2.80 -4.26 -13.64
N VAL A 234 -1.99 -3.27 -14.03
CA VAL A 234 -0.88 -3.41 -14.98
C VAL A 234 0.22 -4.28 -14.42
N ARG A 235 0.53 -4.16 -13.12
CA ARG A 235 1.72 -4.79 -12.55
C ARG A 235 1.60 -6.32 -12.55
N LYS A 236 0.51 -6.87 -12.00
CA LYS A 236 0.35 -8.32 -11.98
C LYS A 236 0.00 -8.92 -13.34
N ARG A 237 -0.78 -8.24 -14.18
CA ARG A 237 -1.04 -8.70 -15.57
C ARG A 237 0.19 -8.63 -16.48
N ALA A 238 1.16 -7.75 -16.21
CA ALA A 238 2.44 -7.74 -16.92
C ALA A 238 3.34 -8.93 -16.53
N THR A 239 3.23 -9.44 -15.30
CA THR A 239 3.98 -10.64 -14.86
C THR A 239 3.24 -11.96 -15.13
N ASP A 240 1.90 -11.93 -15.08
CA ASP A 240 1.01 -13.06 -15.35
C ASP A 240 -0.23 -12.56 -16.12
N PRO A 241 -0.22 -12.61 -17.46
CA PRO A 241 -1.34 -12.19 -18.29
C PRO A 241 -2.64 -12.96 -18.04
N THR A 242 -2.57 -14.13 -17.39
CA THR A 242 -3.73 -14.98 -17.07
C THR A 242 -4.37 -14.67 -15.73
N TRP A 243 -3.73 -13.84 -14.90
CA TRP A 243 -4.27 -13.48 -13.59
C TRP A 243 -5.58 -12.70 -13.69
N VAL A 244 -6.55 -13.13 -12.90
CA VAL A 244 -7.86 -12.49 -12.75
C VAL A 244 -8.07 -12.15 -11.26
N PRO A 245 -8.45 -10.91 -10.91
CA PRO A 245 -8.76 -10.55 -9.53
C PRO A 245 -9.97 -11.32 -9.00
N ARG A 246 -9.86 -11.85 -7.77
CA ARG A 246 -10.91 -12.62 -7.10
C ARG A 246 -11.06 -12.20 -5.64
N PRO A 247 -12.28 -12.08 -5.10
CA PRO A 247 -12.50 -11.86 -3.67
C PRO A 247 -11.91 -12.99 -2.81
N SER A 248 -11.32 -12.68 -1.65
CA SER A 248 -10.75 -13.66 -0.72
C SER A 248 -11.80 -14.59 -0.08
N ARG A 249 -13.09 -14.21 -0.11
CA ARG A 249 -14.25 -15.07 0.17
C ARG A 249 -15.18 -14.99 -1.05
N PRO A 250 -15.62 -16.13 -1.63
CA PRO A 250 -16.31 -16.13 -2.92
C PRO A 250 -17.71 -15.52 -2.87
N GLU A 251 -18.39 -15.60 -1.73
CA GLU A 251 -19.75 -15.08 -1.55
C GLU A 251 -19.75 -13.70 -0.87
N PRO A 252 -20.76 -12.84 -1.14
CA PRO A 252 -20.95 -11.59 -0.40
C PRO A 252 -21.05 -11.81 1.11
N VAL A 253 -20.27 -11.04 1.87
CA VAL A 253 -20.30 -11.04 3.32
C VAL A 253 -21.43 -10.13 3.79
N VAL A 254 -22.35 -10.67 4.58
CA VAL A 254 -23.43 -9.93 5.21
C VAL A 254 -23.03 -9.53 6.62
N GLY A 255 -23.19 -8.25 6.97
CA GLY A 255 -22.90 -7.73 8.30
C GLY A 255 -23.68 -6.44 8.59
N THR A 256 -23.43 -5.85 9.76
CA THR A 256 -24.18 -4.67 10.23
C THR A 256 -23.23 -3.54 10.60
N ILE A 257 -23.37 -2.38 9.95
CA ILE A 257 -22.65 -1.13 10.25
C ILE A 257 -23.70 -0.07 10.61
N HIS A 258 -23.53 0.67 11.72
CA HIS A 258 -24.51 1.64 12.24
C HIS A 258 -25.95 1.10 12.40
N GLY A 259 -26.10 -0.21 12.66
CA GLY A 259 -27.42 -0.87 12.70
C GLY A 259 -28.03 -1.18 11.33
N GLN A 260 -27.45 -0.69 10.23
CA GLN A 260 -27.85 -1.02 8.87
C GLN A 260 -27.24 -2.36 8.43
N LYS A 261 -28.09 -3.29 7.98
CA LYS A 261 -27.67 -4.57 7.43
C LYS A 261 -27.21 -4.39 5.97
N LEU A 262 -25.95 -4.75 5.71
CA LEU A 262 -25.25 -4.55 4.45
C LEU A 262 -24.70 -5.88 3.92
N GLN A 263 -24.46 -5.93 2.61
CA GLN A 263 -23.72 -6.97 1.91
C GLN A 263 -22.55 -6.35 1.13
N GLN A 264 -21.42 -7.05 1.06
CA GLN A 264 -20.19 -6.58 0.39
C GLN A 264 -19.36 -7.78 -0.08
N TYR A 265 -18.75 -7.70 -1.27
CA TYR A 265 -17.73 -8.66 -1.70
C TYR A 265 -16.36 -8.33 -1.08
N ASP A 266 -15.64 -9.38 -0.69
CA ASP A 266 -14.34 -9.26 -0.02
C ASP A 266 -13.23 -8.66 -0.91
N LEU A 267 -12.17 -8.17 -0.28
CA LEU A 267 -10.93 -7.75 -0.94
C LEU A 267 -10.18 -8.96 -1.52
N THR A 268 -9.28 -8.72 -2.48
CA THR A 268 -8.43 -9.77 -3.03
C THR A 268 -7.35 -10.24 -2.03
N PRO A 269 -6.81 -11.46 -2.15
CA PRO A 269 -5.66 -11.90 -1.37
C PRO A 269 -4.45 -10.96 -1.48
N GLU A 270 -4.21 -10.40 -2.66
CA GLU A 270 -3.12 -9.47 -2.96
C GLU A 270 -3.30 -8.12 -2.26
N GLN A 271 -4.54 -7.61 -2.21
CA GLN A 271 -4.88 -6.44 -1.40
C GLN A 271 -4.60 -6.69 0.08
N TYR A 272 -4.99 -7.85 0.62
CA TYR A 272 -4.71 -8.18 2.02
C TYR A 272 -3.22 -8.28 2.34
N ASP A 273 -2.40 -8.90 1.49
CA ASP A 273 -0.94 -8.98 1.69
C ASP A 273 -0.30 -7.58 1.74
N SER A 274 -0.56 -6.75 0.73
CA SER A 274 -0.01 -5.40 0.65
C SER A 274 -0.52 -4.47 1.75
N LEU A 275 -1.80 -4.55 2.11
CA LEU A 275 -2.37 -3.77 3.21
C LEU A 275 -1.78 -4.17 4.56
N THR A 276 -1.54 -5.45 4.79
CA THR A 276 -0.91 -5.97 6.02
C THR A 276 0.51 -5.42 6.17
N LYS A 277 1.29 -5.47 5.09
CA LYS A 277 2.66 -4.92 5.02
C LYS A 277 2.70 -3.41 5.20
N LEU A 278 1.81 -2.67 4.54
CA LEU A 278 1.68 -1.23 4.72
C LEU A 278 1.27 -0.88 6.16
N THR A 279 0.32 -1.60 6.74
CA THR A 279 -0.13 -1.41 8.12
C THR A 279 1.02 -1.61 9.11
N ALA A 280 1.80 -2.69 8.96
CA ALA A 280 3.00 -2.92 9.75
C ALA A 280 4.01 -1.77 9.60
N THR A 281 4.27 -1.35 8.37
CA THR A 281 5.20 -0.23 8.08
C THR A 281 4.74 1.06 8.76
N LEU A 282 3.46 1.42 8.64
CA LEU A 282 2.92 2.64 9.24
C LEU A 282 2.92 2.57 10.78
N CYS A 283 2.62 1.42 11.39
CA CYS A 283 2.67 1.27 12.85
C CYS A 283 4.13 1.32 13.39
N THR A 284 5.10 0.86 12.61
CA THR A 284 6.53 0.94 12.96
C THR A 284 7.08 2.36 12.76
N VAL A 285 6.73 3.03 11.66
CA VAL A 285 7.18 4.41 11.38
C VAL A 285 6.48 5.43 12.27
N PHE A 286 5.19 5.25 12.59
CA PHE A 286 4.39 6.15 13.43
C PHE A 286 3.97 5.43 14.72
N PRO A 287 4.79 5.48 15.80
CA PRO A 287 4.55 4.69 17.02
C PRO A 287 3.30 5.09 17.80
N LYS A 288 2.63 6.20 17.44
CA LYS A 288 1.30 6.54 17.94
C LYS A 288 0.18 5.78 17.21
N ILE A 289 0.32 5.42 15.93
CA ILE A 289 -0.60 4.47 15.27
C ILE A 289 -0.37 3.10 15.90
N LYS A 290 -1.17 2.76 16.92
CA LYS A 290 -1.13 1.44 17.53
C LYS A 290 -1.65 0.42 16.52
N CYS A 291 -0.97 -0.72 16.39
CA CYS A 291 -1.41 -1.81 15.53
C CYS A 291 -2.61 -2.53 16.17
N ASP A 292 -3.74 -1.85 16.22
CA ASP A 292 -5.01 -2.31 16.78
C ASP A 292 -6.19 -1.47 16.26
N TYR A 293 -7.41 -1.91 16.53
CA TYR A 293 -8.65 -1.27 16.04
C TYR A 293 -9.73 -1.16 17.13
N PRO A 294 -10.76 -0.31 16.96
CA PRO A 294 -11.80 -0.13 17.97
C PRO A 294 -12.65 -1.39 18.20
N ARG A 295 -12.80 -1.76 19.47
CA ARG A 295 -13.66 -2.85 19.92
C ARG A 295 -14.74 -2.34 20.89
N ASP A 296 -15.81 -3.11 21.01
CA ASP A 296 -16.81 -2.93 22.06
C ASP A 296 -16.38 -3.55 23.40
N GLU A 297 -17.25 -3.47 24.40
CA GLU A 297 -17.00 -3.98 25.76
C GLU A 297 -16.86 -5.51 25.82
N ALA A 298 -17.33 -6.24 24.80
CA ALA A 298 -17.18 -7.68 24.67
C ALA A 298 -15.90 -8.08 23.90
N GLY A 299 -15.11 -7.10 23.42
CA GLY A 299 -13.94 -7.36 22.57
C GLY A 299 -14.28 -7.71 21.13
N ALA A 300 -15.51 -7.45 20.66
CA ALA A 300 -15.88 -7.57 19.26
C ALA A 300 -15.60 -6.26 18.50
N LEU A 301 -15.48 -6.33 17.16
CA LEU A 301 -15.31 -5.16 16.30
C LEU A 301 -16.44 -4.13 16.50
N LEU A 302 -16.07 -2.88 16.78
CA LEU A 302 -17.03 -1.79 16.99
C LEU A 302 -17.60 -1.26 15.66
N THR A 303 -18.67 -1.85 15.13
CA THR A 303 -19.25 -1.45 13.82
C THR A 303 -20.06 -0.12 13.83
N LYS A 304 -19.67 0.85 14.67
CA LYS A 304 -20.32 2.15 14.82
C LYS A 304 -19.31 3.29 15.04
N THR A 305 -19.78 4.53 14.90
CA THR A 305 -18.95 5.71 15.14
C THR A 305 -18.51 5.77 16.60
N LEU A 306 -17.22 6.07 16.82
CA LEU A 306 -16.69 6.31 18.15
C LEU A 306 -17.34 7.58 18.74
N PRO A 307 -17.88 7.52 19.97
CA PRO A 307 -18.21 8.71 20.74
C PRO A 307 -17.02 9.66 20.80
N ASN A 308 -17.25 10.98 20.82
CA ASN A 308 -16.15 11.95 20.65
C ASN A 308 -15.05 11.81 21.72
N ASP A 309 -15.40 11.56 22.98
CA ASP A 309 -14.44 11.30 24.07
C ASP A 309 -13.54 10.08 23.79
N LYS A 310 -14.10 9.03 23.17
CA LYS A 310 -13.35 7.83 22.77
C LYS A 310 -12.56 8.08 21.49
N TYR A 311 -13.12 8.80 20.52
CA TYR A 311 -12.48 9.14 19.26
C TYR A 311 -11.23 10.01 19.46
N ASP A 312 -11.32 11.01 20.32
CA ASP A 312 -10.24 11.96 20.54
C ASP A 312 -9.01 11.27 21.16
N LEU A 313 -9.25 10.29 22.04
CA LEU A 313 -8.23 9.47 22.70
C LEU A 313 -7.76 8.25 21.88
N PHE A 314 -8.52 7.80 20.88
CA PHE A 314 -8.20 6.58 20.14
C PHE A 314 -7.01 6.79 19.19
N GLN A 315 -6.02 5.90 19.28
CA GLN A 315 -4.87 5.85 18.39
C GLN A 315 -4.74 4.45 17.78
N GLY A 316 -4.60 4.36 16.46
CA GLY A 316 -4.54 3.09 15.72
C GLY A 316 -5.30 3.08 14.41
N ILE A 317 -5.71 1.91 13.93
CA ILE A 317 -6.38 1.74 12.64
C ILE A 317 -7.89 1.88 12.83
N VAL A 318 -8.54 2.71 12.02
CA VAL A 318 -10.00 2.95 12.07
C VAL A 318 -10.61 2.85 10.68
N GLY A 319 -11.75 2.17 10.56
CA GLY A 319 -12.64 2.38 9.40
C GLY A 319 -13.29 3.76 9.44
N HIS A 320 -13.62 4.35 8.28
CA HIS A 320 -14.30 5.65 8.21
C HIS A 320 -15.63 5.68 8.98
N TYR A 321 -16.34 4.55 9.07
CA TYR A 321 -17.54 4.43 9.91
C TYR A 321 -17.28 4.73 11.40
N HIS A 322 -16.07 4.48 11.92
CA HIS A 322 -15.70 4.85 13.30
C HIS A 322 -15.55 6.38 13.46
N VAL A 323 -15.34 7.12 12.37
CA VAL A 323 -15.13 8.58 12.36
C VAL A 323 -16.43 9.33 12.08
N GLN A 324 -17.31 8.81 11.22
CA GLN A 324 -18.55 9.47 10.78
C GLN A 324 -19.74 8.50 10.68
N THR A 325 -20.92 8.96 11.11
CA THR A 325 -22.17 8.18 11.14
C THR A 325 -22.81 7.95 9.77
N ASN A 326 -22.48 8.77 8.78
CA ASN A 326 -22.95 8.64 7.39
C ASN A 326 -21.98 7.85 6.50
N LYS A 327 -21.01 7.14 7.10
CA LYS A 327 -20.01 6.34 6.40
C LYS A 327 -20.13 4.87 6.79
N THR A 328 -19.83 3.99 5.84
CA THR A 328 -19.97 2.53 5.99
C THR A 328 -18.68 1.79 5.64
N ASP A 329 -17.66 2.49 5.17
CA ASP A 329 -16.35 1.99 4.79
C ASP A 329 -15.44 1.70 6.00
N PRO A 330 -14.65 0.59 6.00
CA PRO A 330 -14.41 -0.35 4.90
C PRO A 330 -15.46 -1.48 4.74
N GLY A 331 -16.57 -1.42 5.48
CA GLY A 331 -17.72 -2.32 5.32
C GLY A 331 -17.58 -3.67 6.05
N PRO A 332 -18.64 -4.51 5.99
CA PRO A 332 -18.71 -5.78 6.71
C PRO A 332 -17.78 -6.88 6.16
N ALA A 333 -17.25 -6.74 4.94
CA ALA A 333 -16.34 -7.72 4.37
C ALA A 333 -14.87 -7.53 4.79
N PHE A 334 -14.50 -6.41 5.42
CA PHE A 334 -13.11 -6.17 5.80
C PHE A 334 -12.63 -7.11 6.93
N GLN A 335 -11.62 -7.93 6.67
CA GLN A 335 -11.05 -8.87 7.64
C GLN A 335 -10.05 -8.17 8.58
N TRP A 336 -10.58 -7.51 9.62
CA TRP A 336 -9.78 -6.75 10.60
C TRP A 336 -8.63 -7.55 11.23
N ASP A 337 -8.93 -8.70 11.83
CA ASP A 337 -7.91 -9.50 12.53
C ASP A 337 -6.82 -10.02 11.58
N LYS A 338 -7.18 -10.38 10.35
CA LYS A 338 -6.22 -10.82 9.32
C LYS A 338 -5.16 -9.75 9.03
N VAL A 339 -5.57 -8.49 8.91
CA VAL A 339 -4.65 -7.37 8.67
C VAL A 339 -3.83 -7.05 9.92
N ILE A 340 -4.47 -7.06 11.09
CA ILE A 340 -3.88 -6.55 12.33
C ILE A 340 -2.92 -7.57 12.96
N ASP A 341 -3.30 -8.84 13.04
CA ASP A 341 -2.42 -9.90 13.55
C ASP A 341 -1.32 -10.23 12.55
N GLY A 342 -1.62 -10.16 11.24
CA GLY A 342 -0.60 -10.23 10.20
C GLY A 342 0.43 -9.09 10.31
N ALA A 343 -0.01 -7.86 10.56
CA ALA A 343 0.88 -6.72 10.71
C ALA A 343 1.73 -6.82 11.98
N ARG A 344 1.13 -7.20 13.12
CA ARG A 344 1.86 -7.51 14.37
C ARG A 344 2.94 -8.57 14.15
N ALA A 345 2.63 -9.65 13.46
CA ALA A 345 3.59 -10.73 13.17
C ALA A 345 4.73 -10.31 12.22
N LEU A 346 4.58 -9.22 11.47
CA LEU A 346 5.66 -8.58 10.71
C LEU A 346 6.49 -7.61 11.58
N MET A 347 5.86 -6.91 12.54
CA MET A 347 6.53 -5.97 13.46
C MET A 347 7.38 -6.66 14.54
N THR A 348 7.15 -7.94 14.83
CA THR A 348 7.90 -8.73 15.81
C THR A 348 9.12 -9.48 15.25
N LYS A 349 9.45 -9.26 13.98
CA LYS A 349 10.60 -9.87 13.28
C LYS A 349 11.73 -8.86 13.10
#